data_AF-A0A015LLF0-F1
#
_entry.id   AF-A0A015LLF0-F1
#
_cell.length_a   1.000
_cell.length_b   1.000
_cell.length_c   1.000
_cell.angle_alpha   90.00
_cell.angle_beta   90.00
_cell.angle_gamma   90.00
#
_symmetry.space_group_name_H-M   'P 1'
#
loop_
_entity.id
_entity.type
_entity.pdbx_description
1 polymer ?
#
loop_
_entity_poly.entity_id
_entity_poly.type
_entity_poly.pdbx_seq_one_letter_code
_entity_poly.pdbx_strand_id
1 'polypeptide(L)'
;MARGSSAKSKKQASPPFHPKYEDMIRDAIVALKESQGSSRTAIKKYILNTYKLRDNAVTTNRLKMAIAKGVDKGTFSFVKGPSGTLKLVKKEAVKKEKKEVEKES
;
A
#
# COMPACT_ATOMS: atom_id res chain seq x y z
N MET A 1 -44.46 26.23 -3.77
CA MET A 1 -43.89 25.76 -2.48
C MET A 1 -42.54 25.10 -2.77
N ALA A 2 -41.44 25.86 -2.68
CA ALA A 2 -40.10 25.36 -2.97
C ALA A 2 -39.53 24.63 -1.73
N ARG A 3 -39.27 23.34 -1.85
CA ARG A 3 -38.41 22.55 -0.94
C ARG A 3 -37.22 22.15 -1.82
N GLY A 4 -36.03 22.71 -1.66
CA GLY A 4 -35.26 22.76 -0.43
C GLY A 4 -34.03 21.88 -0.67
N SER A 5 -33.03 22.49 -1.31
CA SER A 5 -31.71 21.90 -1.57
C SER A 5 -31.08 21.44 -0.25
N SER A 6 -30.69 20.17 -0.17
CA SER A 6 -29.84 19.65 0.92
C SER A 6 -28.50 19.23 0.34
N ALA A 7 -27.64 20.23 0.18
CA ALA A 7 -26.21 20.06 0.07
C ALA A 7 -25.72 19.21 1.25
N LYS A 8 -25.39 17.95 0.97
CA LYS A 8 -24.91 17.00 1.98
C LYS A 8 -23.54 17.47 2.45
N SER A 9 -23.55 18.04 3.64
CA SER A 9 -22.45 18.62 4.38
C SER A 9 -21.19 17.77 4.28
N LYS A 10 -20.07 18.41 3.90
CA LYS A 10 -18.72 17.90 4.09
C LYS A 10 -18.55 17.59 5.58
N LYS A 11 -18.78 16.33 5.95
CA LYS A 11 -18.35 15.79 7.24
C LYS A 11 -16.84 15.94 7.26
N GLN A 12 -16.35 16.94 7.97
CA GLN A 12 -14.95 17.07 8.34
C GLN A 12 -14.64 15.82 9.18
N ALA A 13 -14.23 14.76 8.48
CA ALA A 13 -13.72 13.57 9.12
C ALA A 13 -12.49 14.02 9.88
N SER A 14 -12.50 13.78 11.19
CA SER A 14 -11.36 13.91 12.08
C SER A 14 -10.08 13.51 11.34
N PRO A 15 -8.97 14.27 11.48
CA PRO A 15 -7.74 13.94 10.77
C PRO A 15 -7.47 12.45 11.01
N PRO A 16 -7.41 11.63 9.95
CA PRO A 16 -7.18 10.20 10.14
C PRO A 16 -5.91 10.08 10.96
N PHE A 17 -5.97 9.31 12.05
CA PHE A 17 -4.85 9.08 12.98
C PHE A 17 -3.59 8.51 12.31
N HIS A 18 -3.69 8.22 11.02
CA HIS A 18 -2.64 7.70 10.18
C HIS A 18 -2.67 8.40 8.80
N PRO A 19 -1.51 8.58 8.15
CA PRO A 19 -1.44 9.10 6.79
C PRO A 19 -2.04 8.11 5.79
N LYS A 20 -2.00 8.45 4.50
CA LYS A 20 -2.48 7.55 3.44
C LYS A 20 -1.70 6.24 3.49
N TYR A 21 -2.37 5.14 3.12
CA TYR A 21 -1.74 3.81 3.10
C TYR A 21 -0.49 3.77 2.20
N GLU A 22 -0.48 4.50 1.07
CA GLU A 22 0.70 4.64 0.21
C GLU A 22 1.89 5.23 0.97
N ASP A 23 1.66 6.28 1.77
CA ASP A 23 2.72 6.93 2.55
C ASP A 23 3.17 6.05 3.72
N MET A 24 2.25 5.37 4.40
CA MET A 24 2.60 4.37 5.43
C MET A 24 3.44 3.22 4.87
N ILE A 25 3.19 2.79 3.63
CA ILE A 25 3.99 1.75 2.96
C ILE A 25 5.38 2.28 2.62
N ARG A 26 5.47 3.52 2.11
CA ARG A 26 6.77 4.16 1.82
C ARG A 26 7.62 4.27 3.08
N ASP A 27 7.03 4.80 4.14
CA ASP A 27 7.64 4.96 5.44
C ASP A 27 8.11 3.61 6.00
N ALA A 28 7.27 2.57 5.92
CA ALA A 28 7.65 1.21 6.31
C ALA A 28 8.86 0.69 5.52
N ILE A 29 8.91 0.88 4.20
CA ILE A 29 10.05 0.43 3.38
C ILE A 29 11.32 1.19 3.75
N VAL A 30 11.22 2.50 4.00
CA VAL A 30 12.35 3.36 4.37
C VAL A 30 12.86 3.03 5.78
N ALA A 31 11.95 2.73 6.71
CA ALA A 31 12.28 2.40 8.10
C ALA A 31 12.88 1.00 8.24
N LEU A 32 12.35 0.02 7.49
CA LEU A 32 12.83 -1.36 7.56
C LEU A 32 14.16 -1.57 6.82
N LYS A 33 14.53 -0.70 5.87
CA LYS A 33 15.82 -0.72 5.13
C LYS A 33 16.26 -2.11 4.63
N GLU A 34 15.31 -2.97 4.33
CA GLU A 34 15.59 -4.31 3.82
C GLU A 34 16.17 -4.18 2.40
N SER A 35 17.34 -4.79 2.17
CA SER A 35 18.11 -4.68 0.90
C SER A 35 17.29 -5.07 -0.35
N GLN A 36 16.31 -5.95 -0.19
CA GLN A 36 15.41 -6.41 -1.27
C GLN A 36 14.00 -5.78 -1.21
N GLY A 37 13.81 -4.75 -0.39
CA GLY A 37 12.51 -4.18 -0.04
C GLY A 37 11.83 -4.94 1.10
N SER A 38 10.61 -4.55 1.45
CA SER A 38 9.88 -5.09 2.59
C SER A 38 8.74 -6.02 2.17
N SER A 39 8.57 -7.13 2.87
CA SER A 39 7.45 -8.05 2.64
C SER A 39 6.12 -7.45 3.12
N ARG A 40 5.00 -7.94 2.58
CA ARG A 40 3.66 -7.48 2.98
C ARG A 40 3.41 -7.66 4.48
N THR A 41 3.92 -8.75 5.05
CA THR A 41 3.83 -9.04 6.48
C THR A 41 4.67 -8.08 7.32
N ALA A 42 5.88 -7.75 6.87
CA ALA A 42 6.75 -6.79 7.55
C ALA A 42 6.16 -5.37 7.51
N ILE A 43 5.68 -4.93 6.34
CA ILE A 43 4.99 -3.65 6.18
C ILE A 43 3.76 -3.57 7.09
N LYS A 44 2.94 -4.64 7.13
CA LYS A 44 1.77 -4.72 8.02
C LYS A 44 2.19 -4.57 9.48
N LYS A 45 3.18 -5.34 9.95
CA LYS A 45 3.67 -5.28 11.34
C LYS A 45 4.18 -3.89 11.71
N TYR A 46 4.99 -3.27 10.84
CA TYR A 46 5.49 -1.92 11.05
C TYR A 46 4.34 -0.92 11.20
N ILE A 47 3.38 -0.93 10.26
CA ILE A 47 2.29 0.04 10.27
C ILE A 47 1.38 -0.13 11.50
N LEU A 48 1.11 -1.38 11.91
CA LEU A 48 0.35 -1.67 13.12
C LEU A 48 1.04 -1.10 14.37
N ASN A 49 2.36 -1.24 14.46
CA ASN A 49 3.13 -0.76 15.61
C ASN A 49 3.31 0.76 15.62
N THR A 50 3.68 1.35 14.48
CA THR A 50 3.98 2.79 14.35
C THR A 50 2.71 3.65 14.41
N TYR A 51 1.67 3.25 13.69
CA TYR A 51 0.43 4.04 13.56
C TYR A 51 -0.70 3.53 14.47
N LYS A 52 -0.41 2.57 15.36
CA LYS A 52 -1.37 1.95 16.29
C LYS A 52 -2.65 1.47 15.58
N LEU A 53 -2.50 1.00 14.34
CA LEU A 53 -3.63 0.46 13.60
C LEU A 53 -4.08 -0.85 14.22
N ARG A 54 -5.38 -1.12 14.13
CA ARG A 54 -5.93 -2.42 14.53
C ARG A 54 -5.60 -3.47 13.47
N ASP A 55 -5.15 -4.64 13.90
CA ASP A 55 -5.01 -5.79 13.02
C ASP A 55 -6.40 -6.34 12.67
N ASN A 56 -6.89 -5.94 11.50
CA ASN A 56 -8.17 -6.37 10.96
C ASN A 56 -8.01 -6.78 9.49
N ALA A 57 -8.96 -7.59 9.01
CA ALA A 57 -9.08 -7.93 7.59
C ALA A 57 -9.21 -6.67 6.71
N VAL A 58 -9.88 -5.62 7.21
CA VAL A 58 -10.05 -4.33 6.51
C VAL A 58 -8.71 -3.63 6.30
N THR A 59 -7.87 -3.53 7.34
CA THR A 59 -6.51 -2.95 7.26
C THR A 59 -5.67 -3.72 6.26
N THR A 60 -5.75 -5.05 6.33
CA THR A 60 -5.05 -5.93 5.40
C THR A 60 -5.49 -5.68 3.96
N ASN A 61 -6.80 -5.64 3.68
CA ASN A 61 -7.33 -5.39 2.34
C ASN A 61 -6.94 -4.00 1.80
N ARG A 62 -7.01 -2.97 2.64
CA ARG A 62 -6.58 -1.60 2.30
C ARG A 62 -5.11 -1.54 1.94
N LEU A 63 -4.25 -2.24 2.68
CA LEU A 63 -2.83 -2.39 2.32
C LEU A 63 -2.68 -3.11 0.97
N LYS A 64 -3.41 -4.20 0.72
CA LYS A 64 -3.35 -4.90 -0.58
C LYS A 64 -3.69 -3.96 -1.74
N MET A 65 -4.78 -3.20 -1.60
CA MET A 65 -5.25 -2.24 -2.61
C MET A 65 -4.26 -1.09 -2.82
N ALA A 66 -3.69 -0.56 -1.75
CA ALA A 66 -2.70 0.53 -1.84
C ALA A 66 -1.40 0.08 -2.51
N ILE A 67 -0.95 -1.14 -2.22
CA ILE A 67 0.20 -1.74 -2.90
C ILE A 67 -0.09 -1.90 -4.39
N ALA A 68 -1.22 -2.50 -4.76
CA ALA A 68 -1.58 -2.68 -6.17
C ALA A 68 -1.59 -1.33 -6.92
N LYS A 69 -2.31 -0.34 -6.37
CA LYS A 69 -2.35 1.02 -6.95
C LYS A 69 -0.97 1.68 -7.06
N GLY A 70 -0.11 1.50 -6.06
CA GLY A 70 1.23 2.07 -6.09
C GLY A 70 2.17 1.35 -7.07
N VAL A 71 1.92 0.06 -7.35
CA VAL A 71 2.60 -0.69 -8.42
C VAL A 71 2.09 -0.25 -9.79
N ASP A 72 0.78 -0.08 -9.97
CA ASP A 72 0.19 0.45 -11.21
C ASP A 72 0.71 1.87 -11.52
N LYS A 73 0.89 2.70 -10.49
CA LYS A 73 1.50 4.03 -10.60
C LYS A 73 3.02 4.01 -10.83
N GLY A 74 3.67 2.85 -10.76
CA GLY A 74 5.13 2.72 -10.85
C GLY A 74 5.90 3.32 -9.67
N THR A 75 5.23 3.54 -8.52
CA THR A 75 5.86 4.00 -7.27
C THR A 75 6.49 2.84 -6.50
N PHE A 76 5.91 1.65 -6.62
CA PHE A 76 6.42 0.42 -6.02
C PHE A 76 6.65 -0.63 -7.10
N SER A 77 7.56 -1.57 -6.85
CA SER A 77 7.72 -2.76 -7.69
C SER A 77 7.86 -3.99 -6.81
N PHE A 78 7.30 -5.09 -7.26
CA PHE A 78 7.58 -6.38 -6.65
C PHE A 78 8.94 -6.89 -7.14
N VAL A 79 9.74 -7.45 -6.23
CA VAL A 79 11.02 -8.10 -6.57
C VAL A 79 10.81 -9.55 -7.00
N LYS A 80 9.93 -10.27 -6.30
CA LYS A 80 9.70 -11.72 -6.48
C LYS A 80 8.25 -12.04 -6.89
N GLY A 81 7.71 -11.24 -7.82
CA GLY A 81 6.33 -11.35 -8.31
C GLY A 81 5.27 -10.79 -7.35
N PRO A 82 3.97 -10.84 -7.69
CA PRO A 82 2.89 -10.15 -6.96
C PRO A 82 2.66 -10.60 -5.50
N SER A 83 3.18 -11.77 -5.11
CA SER A 83 3.20 -12.25 -3.72
C SER A 83 4.53 -11.99 -3.01
N GLY A 84 5.51 -11.41 -3.69
CA GLY A 84 6.86 -11.22 -3.21
C GLY A 84 7.07 -9.90 -2.47
N THR A 85 8.34 -9.63 -2.22
CA THR A 85 8.83 -8.44 -1.54
C THR A 85 8.56 -7.17 -2.35
N LEU A 86 8.11 -6.12 -1.68
CA LEU A 86 7.80 -4.82 -2.29
C LEU A 86 8.97 -3.86 -2.07
N LYS A 87 9.52 -3.31 -3.16
CA LYS A 87 10.54 -2.26 -3.12
C LYS A 87 9.98 -0.92 -3.59
N LEU A 88 10.52 0.17 -3.05
CA LEU A 88 10.20 1.53 -3.47
C LEU A 88 11.04 1.85 -4.70
N VAL A 89 10.39 2.19 -5.81
CA VAL A 89 11.07 2.55 -7.05
C VAL A 89 11.23 4.07 -7.05
N LYS A 90 12.45 4.55 -6.82
CA LYS A 90 12.84 5.88 -7.27
C LYS A 90 12.91 5.79 -8.78
N LYS A 91 12.27 6.70 -9.51
CA LYS A 91 12.18 6.70 -10.98
C LYS A 91 13.57 6.63 -11.62
N GLU A 92 14.09 5.42 -11.80
CA GLU A 92 15.22 5.03 -12.64
C GLU A 92 15.33 3.50 -12.55
N ALA A 93 15.49 2.83 -13.71
CA ALA A 93 15.50 1.38 -13.96
C ALA A 93 14.11 0.69 -13.92
N VAL A 94 13.39 0.52 -15.05
CA VAL A 94 13.66 -0.40 -16.18
C VAL A 94 13.74 -1.89 -15.74
N LYS A 95 13.05 -2.74 -16.52
CA LYS A 95 12.76 -4.20 -16.43
C LYS A 95 11.50 -4.57 -15.66
N LYS A 96 10.38 -5.02 -16.25
CA LYS A 96 10.18 -5.71 -17.56
C LYS A 96 11.24 -6.79 -17.84
N GLU A 97 11.22 -7.84 -17.03
CA GLU A 97 11.69 -9.20 -17.35
C GLU A 97 10.83 -10.14 -16.48
N LYS A 98 9.75 -10.72 -17.01
CA LYS A 98 9.68 -12.06 -17.64
C LYS A 98 10.32 -13.20 -16.82
N LYS A 99 9.45 -14.01 -16.22
CA LYS A 99 9.46 -15.50 -16.15
C LYS A 99 8.12 -15.91 -15.51
N GLU A 100 7.14 -16.45 -16.23
CA GLU A 100 7.05 -17.88 -16.64
C GLU A 100 7.57 -18.82 -15.54
N VAL A 101 6.62 -19.39 -14.78
CA VAL A 101 6.58 -20.77 -14.28
C VAL A 101 5.08 -21.05 -14.04
N GLU A 102 4.40 -21.64 -15.01
CA GLU A 102 4.11 -23.08 -15.10
C GLU A 102 2.96 -23.48 -14.17
N LYS A 103 1.78 -23.63 -14.79
CA LYS A 103 0.65 -24.41 -14.28
C LYS A 103 0.78 -25.79 -14.93
N GLU A 104 1.34 -26.74 -14.20
CA GLU A 104 1.16 -28.21 -14.29
C GLU A 104 1.90 -28.75 -13.06
N SER A 105 1.41 -29.68 -12.24
CA SER A 105 0.48 -30.80 -12.43
C SER A 105 -0.49 -30.94 -11.25
#